data_AF-A0AAD4KBL9-F1
#
_entry.id   AF-A0AAD4KBL9-F1
#
_cell.length_a   1.000
_cell.length_b   1.000
_cell.length_c   1.000
_cell.angle_alpha   90.00
_cell.angle_beta   90.00
_cell.angle_gamma   90.00
#
_symmetry.space_group_name_H-M   'P 1'
#
loop_
_entity.id
_entity.type
_entity.pdbx_description
1 polymer ?
#
loop_
_entity_poly.entity_id
_entity_poly.type
_entity_poly.pdbx_seq_one_letter_code
_entity_poly.pdbx_strand_id
1 'polypeptide(L)'
;VLHVCQNSEMLKKLGFDNSNQWIIYDEQFQKFFCFLSENITDRNILTEQECLERSEMQRRGDWLHAPAERQLKLQQTESENPGLLKYTSSDVDALLAEIAVIEQATSDYSALLGNMQDSILDLNNNMRDLECVHLAMQNTCGEVLINCHTKARQLEEIQRDNAQLSEEAKKSFTTQQVPPLFMHQLPLEQYFLKCSSFQQYFTLYMKDNFKIHEYTDFESGERSMQQINSKLESLQNSLRHYSLEYIKEKAKAKATQAMIEHIDLSKIHSISLVDMARDAHELQMLNENHLKNTNETLLNALNFHVHQHIQHRIELVLYENTIQKRERALRRRENDKQLTDVISDALSNAELIWIAIQLDLEKKRNCVDSSIQLCSQAQACCQRVQTMRTLNTSSKGITAQFLYQLSSQLSAHLGQNVRSSEAKSCLYEYEKFGRLLAYALQSMLAKKSQLYIREQLADLNYLEQSMRPFVYDSPIEQPMFENVELLCSMFEAMRQKQHFEESINHLRTQFKELIIERMDKEKLWRYSKLLWIWFLTEPQRMLHAIDEVKKCSASVPALTSNLFRPGGGLLRK
;
A
#
# COMPACT_ATOMS: atom_id res chain seq x y z
N VAL A 1 6.62 -94.84 -12.52
CA VAL A 1 6.61 -93.83 -13.61
C VAL A 1 7.97 -93.14 -13.76
N LEU A 2 8.63 -92.67 -12.69
CA LEU A 2 9.98 -92.07 -12.78
C LEU A 2 11.10 -93.01 -13.27
N HIS A 3 11.05 -94.33 -12.97
CA HIS A 3 12.04 -95.30 -13.50
C HIS A 3 11.89 -95.63 -15.00
N VAL A 4 10.72 -95.37 -15.61
CA VAL A 4 10.43 -95.79 -16.99
C VAL A 4 11.02 -94.80 -18.00
N CYS A 5 11.12 -93.51 -17.65
CA CYS A 5 11.67 -92.48 -18.54
C CYS A 5 13.20 -92.55 -18.67
N GLN A 6 13.94 -92.90 -17.60
CA GLN A 6 15.40 -93.06 -17.67
C GLN A 6 15.83 -94.22 -18.59
N ASN A 7 15.05 -95.30 -18.61
CA ASN A 7 15.35 -96.45 -19.46
C ASN A 7 15.14 -96.16 -20.96
N SER A 8 14.26 -95.21 -21.31
CA SER A 8 13.94 -94.85 -22.70
C SER A 8 15.10 -94.14 -23.42
N GLU A 9 15.78 -93.19 -22.77
CA GLU A 9 16.93 -92.51 -23.40
C GLU A 9 18.14 -93.44 -23.56
N MET A 10 18.38 -94.29 -22.57
CA MET A 10 19.44 -95.29 -22.60
C MET A 10 19.23 -96.31 -23.74
N LEU A 11 18.01 -96.81 -23.91
CA LEU A 11 17.68 -97.77 -24.98
C LEU A 11 17.79 -97.17 -26.39
N LYS A 12 17.44 -95.88 -26.55
CA LYS A 12 17.71 -95.15 -27.80
C LYS A 12 19.20 -95.09 -28.12
N LYS A 13 20.04 -94.78 -27.12
CA LYS A 13 21.51 -94.71 -27.30
C LYS A 13 22.13 -96.07 -27.62
N LEU A 14 21.51 -97.18 -27.17
CA LEU A 14 21.92 -98.55 -27.52
C LEU A 14 21.36 -99.06 -28.86
N GLY A 15 20.63 -98.22 -29.61
CA GLY A 15 20.12 -98.56 -30.95
C GLY A 15 18.83 -99.38 -30.96
N PHE A 16 18.10 -99.47 -29.85
CA PHE A 16 16.77 -100.09 -29.85
C PHE A 16 15.73 -99.12 -30.44
N ASP A 17 15.00 -99.60 -31.46
CA ASP A 17 13.98 -98.81 -32.14
C ASP A 17 12.77 -98.58 -31.21
N ASN A 18 12.36 -97.31 -31.11
CA ASN A 18 11.40 -96.84 -30.10
C ASN A 18 9.95 -97.30 -30.36
N SER A 19 9.75 -98.16 -31.35
CA SER A 19 8.48 -98.68 -31.86
C SER A 19 7.99 -99.93 -31.10
N ASN A 20 8.87 -100.68 -30.41
CA ASN A 20 8.54 -101.90 -29.66
C ASN A 20 8.58 -101.71 -28.13
N GLN A 21 7.86 -100.71 -27.61
CA GLN A 21 7.84 -100.40 -26.16
C GLN A 21 7.09 -101.43 -25.28
N TRP A 22 6.44 -102.46 -25.87
CA TRP A 22 5.71 -103.47 -25.10
C TRP A 22 6.62 -104.32 -24.21
N ILE A 23 7.90 -104.48 -24.58
CA ILE A 23 8.91 -105.23 -23.82
C ILE A 23 9.21 -104.58 -22.45
N ILE A 24 8.98 -103.27 -22.31
CA ILE A 24 9.23 -102.52 -21.06
C ILE A 24 8.13 -102.77 -20.02
N TYR A 25 6.95 -103.25 -20.45
CA TYR A 25 5.79 -103.49 -19.58
C TYR A 25 5.64 -104.96 -19.14
N ASP A 26 6.54 -105.86 -19.57
CA ASP A 26 6.55 -107.26 -19.15
C ASP A 26 7.34 -107.42 -17.83
N GLU A 27 6.67 -107.91 -16.78
CA GLU A 27 7.26 -108.11 -15.45
C GLU A 27 8.46 -109.09 -15.46
N GLN A 28 8.54 -109.99 -16.46
CA GLN A 28 9.68 -110.91 -16.58
C GLN A 28 10.99 -110.21 -16.95
N PHE A 29 10.92 -109.09 -17.68
CA PHE A 29 12.09 -108.34 -18.15
C PHE A 29 12.45 -107.14 -17.26
N GLN A 30 11.64 -106.81 -16.26
CA GLN A 30 11.89 -105.67 -15.37
C GLN A 30 13.26 -105.75 -14.66
N LYS A 31 13.67 -106.95 -14.22
CA LYS A 31 15.00 -107.16 -13.60
C LYS A 31 16.16 -106.89 -14.57
N PHE A 32 15.99 -107.19 -15.86
CA PHE A 32 17.00 -106.97 -16.89
C PHE A 32 17.17 -105.48 -17.20
N PHE A 33 16.07 -104.72 -17.30
CA PHE A 33 16.14 -103.28 -17.54
C PHE A 33 16.62 -102.49 -16.32
N CYS A 34 16.28 -102.91 -15.11
CA CYS A 34 16.88 -102.34 -13.89
C CYS A 34 18.39 -102.57 -13.87
N PHE A 35 18.86 -103.78 -14.21
CA PHE A 35 20.30 -104.06 -14.32
C PHE A 35 21.00 -103.16 -15.34
N LEU A 36 20.41 -102.97 -16.52
CA LEU A 36 20.97 -102.10 -17.55
C LEU A 36 21.10 -100.64 -17.07
N SER A 37 20.05 -100.09 -16.44
CA SER A 37 20.05 -98.72 -15.94
C SER A 37 21.05 -98.47 -14.80
N GLU A 38 21.32 -99.50 -13.98
CA GLU A 38 22.23 -99.38 -12.84
C GLU A 38 23.71 -99.58 -13.24
N ASN A 39 23.99 -100.34 -14.31
CA ASN A 39 25.36 -100.76 -14.64
C ASN A 39 25.94 -100.13 -15.92
N ILE A 40 25.12 -99.48 -16.75
CA ILE A 40 25.59 -98.84 -17.98
C ILE A 40 25.37 -97.33 -17.89
N THR A 41 26.46 -96.60 -17.72
CA THR A 41 26.52 -95.13 -17.78
C THR A 41 27.07 -94.65 -19.13
N ASP A 42 26.90 -93.38 -19.48
CA ASP A 42 27.46 -92.78 -20.71
C ASP A 42 28.98 -93.00 -20.87
N ARG A 43 29.71 -93.23 -19.76
CA ARG A 43 31.15 -93.58 -19.77
C ARG A 43 31.47 -95.01 -20.23
N ASN A 44 30.47 -95.91 -20.26
CA ASN A 44 30.62 -97.33 -20.56
C ASN A 44 30.09 -97.68 -21.97
N ILE A 45 29.48 -96.74 -22.67
CA ILE A 45 28.98 -96.90 -24.03
C ILE A 45 30.02 -96.26 -24.95
N LEU A 46 30.71 -97.09 -25.74
CA LEU A 46 31.66 -96.61 -26.74
C LEU A 46 30.88 -96.00 -27.91
N THR A 47 31.22 -94.77 -28.27
CA THR A 47 30.73 -94.14 -29.50
C THR A 47 31.34 -94.81 -30.73
N GLU A 48 30.68 -94.68 -31.88
CA GLU A 48 31.17 -95.25 -33.15
C GLU A 48 32.56 -94.69 -33.52
N GLN A 49 32.81 -93.42 -33.19
CA GLN A 49 34.10 -92.77 -33.36
C GLN A 49 35.17 -93.39 -32.45
N GLU A 50 34.89 -93.63 -31.17
CA GLU A 50 35.83 -94.30 -30.25
C GLU A 50 36.09 -95.76 -30.65
N CYS A 51 35.10 -96.45 -31.23
CA CYS A 51 35.28 -97.80 -31.79
C CYS A 51 36.20 -97.79 -33.02
N LEU A 52 36.06 -96.78 -33.89
CA LEU A 52 36.93 -96.58 -35.05
C LEU A 52 38.35 -96.22 -34.63
N GLU A 53 38.50 -95.28 -33.70
CA GLU A 53 39.80 -94.87 -33.13
C GLU A 53 40.50 -96.06 -32.45
N ARG A 54 39.76 -96.86 -31.67
CA ARG A 54 40.28 -98.12 -31.10
C ARG A 54 40.76 -99.08 -32.18
N SER A 55 39.98 -99.28 -33.24
CA SER A 55 40.33 -100.18 -34.33
C SER A 55 41.56 -99.68 -35.10
N GLU A 56 41.70 -98.37 -35.24
CA GLU A 56 42.82 -97.73 -35.90
C GLU A 56 44.10 -97.78 -35.04
N MET A 57 44.00 -97.52 -33.74
CA MET A 57 45.09 -97.69 -32.78
C MET A 57 45.56 -99.14 -32.70
N GLN A 58 44.65 -100.12 -32.80
CA GLN A 58 45.00 -101.54 -32.89
C GLN A 58 45.75 -101.87 -34.18
N ARG A 59 45.38 -101.28 -35.32
CA ARG A 59 46.13 -101.47 -36.59
C ARG A 59 47.51 -100.83 -36.57
N ARG A 60 47.66 -99.70 -35.88
CA ARG A 60 48.95 -98.98 -35.74
C ARG A 60 49.87 -99.61 -34.71
N GLY A 61 49.38 -100.56 -33.90
CA GLY A 61 50.14 -101.20 -32.83
C GLY A 61 50.26 -100.37 -31.55
N ASP A 62 49.52 -99.27 -31.47
CA ASP A 62 49.57 -98.29 -30.36
C ASP A 62 48.55 -98.61 -29.25
N TRP A 63 47.75 -99.67 -29.42
CA TRP A 63 46.72 -100.03 -28.46
C TRP A 63 47.28 -100.77 -27.25
N LEU A 64 47.16 -100.16 -26.07
CA LEU A 64 47.66 -100.70 -24.82
C LEU A 64 46.66 -101.71 -24.24
N HIS A 65 46.97 -103.00 -24.39
CA HIS A 65 46.09 -104.09 -23.94
C HIS A 65 46.11 -104.28 -22.42
N ALA A 66 47.28 -104.13 -21.79
CA ALA A 66 47.42 -104.36 -20.36
C ALA A 66 47.05 -103.10 -19.53
N PRO A 67 46.34 -103.24 -18.40
CA PRO A 67 46.09 -102.12 -17.49
C PRO A 67 47.40 -101.49 -16.97
N ALA A 68 48.43 -102.30 -16.77
CA ALA A 68 49.74 -101.85 -16.31
C ALA A 68 50.46 -100.94 -17.33
N GLU A 69 50.36 -101.24 -18.63
CA GLU A 69 50.94 -100.42 -19.70
C GLU A 69 50.22 -99.07 -19.82
N ARG A 70 48.88 -99.07 -19.69
CA ARG A 70 48.07 -97.85 -19.66
C ARG A 70 48.44 -96.96 -18.49
N GLN A 71 48.63 -97.55 -17.31
CA GLN A 71 49.00 -96.81 -16.11
C GLN A 71 50.41 -96.24 -16.20
N LEU A 72 51.35 -96.95 -16.83
CA LEU A 72 52.71 -96.49 -17.07
C LEU A 72 52.75 -95.34 -18.09
N LYS A 73 51.96 -95.42 -19.16
CA LYS A 73 51.79 -94.32 -20.13
C LYS A 73 51.11 -93.10 -19.51
N LEU A 74 50.11 -93.28 -18.65
CA LEU A 74 49.50 -92.18 -17.89
C LEU A 74 50.52 -91.50 -16.97
N GLN A 75 51.35 -92.27 -16.26
CA GLN A 75 52.43 -91.73 -15.43
C GLN A 75 53.51 -90.99 -16.24
N GLN A 76 53.87 -91.52 -17.41
CA GLN A 76 54.76 -90.80 -18.35
C GLN A 76 54.16 -89.48 -18.80
N THR A 77 52.87 -89.47 -19.16
CA THR A 77 52.18 -88.25 -19.63
C THR A 77 52.07 -87.20 -18.52
N GLU A 78 51.79 -87.60 -17.28
CA GLU A 78 51.81 -86.70 -16.11
C GLU A 78 53.23 -86.22 -15.77
N SER A 79 54.27 -87.02 -16.05
CA SER A 79 55.67 -86.59 -15.84
C SER A 79 56.15 -85.60 -16.91
N GLU A 80 55.68 -85.74 -18.15
CA GLU A 80 55.98 -84.84 -19.26
C GLU A 80 55.17 -83.54 -19.15
N ASN A 81 53.93 -83.62 -18.66
CA ASN A 81 53.00 -82.50 -18.53
C ASN A 81 52.36 -82.49 -17.13
N PRO A 82 53.06 -82.03 -16.10
CA PRO A 82 52.58 -82.07 -14.72
C PRO A 82 51.31 -81.25 -14.54
N GLY A 83 50.26 -81.87 -13.99
CA GLY A 83 48.98 -81.22 -13.72
C GLY A 83 48.00 -81.19 -14.89
N LEU A 84 48.37 -81.73 -16.07
CA LEU A 84 47.47 -81.80 -17.23
C LEU A 84 46.22 -82.64 -16.94
N LEU A 85 46.36 -83.71 -16.14
CA LEU A 85 45.25 -84.60 -15.79
C LEU A 85 44.44 -84.13 -14.58
N LYS A 86 44.85 -83.02 -13.93
CA LYS A 86 44.22 -82.51 -12.70
C LYS A 86 43.05 -81.58 -12.95
N TYR A 87 43.05 -80.86 -14.07
CA TYR A 87 42.03 -79.87 -14.40
C TYR A 87 41.09 -80.40 -15.47
N THR A 88 39.80 -80.19 -15.26
CA THR A 88 38.74 -80.56 -16.21
C THR A 88 38.43 -79.39 -17.14
N SER A 89 37.76 -79.62 -18.27
CA SER A 89 37.36 -78.50 -19.15
C SER A 89 36.46 -77.50 -18.42
N SER A 90 35.67 -77.98 -17.45
CA SER A 90 34.83 -77.13 -16.60
C SER A 90 35.65 -76.15 -15.76
N ASP A 91 36.86 -76.52 -15.33
CA ASP A 91 37.74 -75.64 -14.55
C ASP A 91 38.35 -74.54 -15.45
N VAL A 92 38.63 -74.87 -16.71
CA VAL A 92 39.11 -73.92 -17.72
C VAL A 92 38.01 -72.94 -18.10
N ASP A 93 36.77 -73.42 -18.30
CA ASP A 93 35.62 -72.59 -18.59
C ASP A 93 35.29 -71.63 -17.42
N ALA A 94 35.44 -72.09 -16.17
CA ALA A 94 35.29 -71.27 -14.99
C ALA A 94 36.34 -70.13 -14.92
N LEU A 95 37.61 -70.45 -15.19
CA LEU A 95 38.68 -69.44 -15.22
C LEU A 95 38.50 -68.44 -16.37
N LEU A 96 38.03 -68.87 -17.53
CA LEU A 96 37.71 -67.98 -18.65
C LEU A 96 36.56 -67.03 -18.31
N ALA A 97 35.53 -67.52 -17.59
CA ALA A 97 34.45 -66.68 -17.09
C ALA A 97 34.95 -65.66 -16.06
N GLU A 98 35.84 -66.05 -15.14
CA GLU A 98 36.47 -65.12 -14.19
C GLU A 98 37.30 -64.04 -14.91
N ILE A 99 38.08 -64.42 -15.93
CA ILE A 99 38.85 -63.46 -16.73
C ILE A 99 37.92 -62.45 -17.42
N ALA A 100 36.82 -62.91 -18.02
CA ALA A 100 35.85 -62.02 -18.67
C ALA A 100 35.22 -61.02 -17.68
N VAL A 101 34.94 -61.45 -16.44
CA VAL A 101 34.45 -60.55 -15.37
C VAL A 101 35.50 -59.51 -15.00
N ILE A 102 36.77 -59.90 -14.91
CA ILE A 102 37.86 -58.97 -14.59
C ILE A 102 38.06 -57.96 -15.74
N GLU A 103 38.05 -58.41 -16.99
CA GLU A 103 38.15 -57.52 -18.16
C GLU A 103 37.02 -56.49 -18.19
N GLN A 104 35.78 -56.93 -17.94
CA GLN A 104 34.63 -56.04 -17.85
C GLN A 104 34.81 -55.01 -16.72
N ALA A 105 35.21 -55.45 -15.52
CA ALA A 105 35.47 -54.55 -14.40
C ALA A 105 36.57 -53.54 -14.73
N THR A 106 37.62 -53.96 -15.44
CA THR A 106 38.72 -53.08 -15.87
C THR A 106 38.24 -52.02 -16.87
N SER A 107 37.37 -52.40 -17.80
CA SER A 107 36.71 -51.48 -18.73
C SER A 107 35.85 -50.46 -17.98
N ASP A 108 35.04 -50.92 -17.02
CA ASP A 108 34.16 -50.06 -16.22
C ASP A 108 34.97 -49.04 -15.40
N TYR A 109 36.10 -49.46 -14.81
CA TYR A 109 37.02 -48.54 -14.11
C TYR A 109 37.64 -47.51 -15.06
N SER A 110 38.00 -47.90 -16.28
CA SER A 110 38.55 -46.95 -17.26
C SER A 110 37.51 -45.89 -17.67
N ALA A 111 36.25 -46.29 -17.83
CA ALA A 111 35.15 -45.38 -18.14
C ALA A 111 34.88 -44.41 -16.96
N LEU A 112 34.92 -44.92 -15.73
CA LEU A 112 34.79 -44.09 -14.53
C LEU A 112 35.92 -43.04 -14.44
N LEU A 113 37.16 -43.43 -14.72
CA LEU A 113 38.30 -42.50 -14.73
C LEU A 113 38.13 -41.42 -15.80
N GLY A 114 37.62 -41.76 -16.99
CA GLY A 114 37.29 -40.78 -18.03
C GLY A 114 36.24 -39.77 -17.57
N ASN A 115 35.12 -40.26 -17.01
CA ASN A 115 34.06 -39.40 -16.48
C ASN A 115 34.55 -38.48 -15.34
N MET A 116 35.47 -38.97 -14.50
CA MET A 116 36.10 -38.16 -13.46
C MET A 116 36.99 -37.07 -14.05
N GLN A 117 37.76 -37.36 -15.10
CA GLN A 117 38.59 -36.35 -15.78
C GLN A 117 37.74 -35.26 -16.43
N ASP A 118 36.64 -35.65 -17.09
CA ASP A 118 35.69 -34.70 -17.69
C ASP A 118 35.04 -33.83 -16.61
N SER A 119 34.62 -34.43 -15.49
CA SER A 119 34.08 -33.68 -14.35
C SER A 119 35.09 -32.69 -13.76
N ILE A 120 36.37 -33.06 -13.69
CA ILE A 120 37.44 -32.15 -13.22
C ILE A 120 37.62 -30.98 -14.19
N LEU A 121 37.57 -31.23 -15.49
CA LEU A 121 37.64 -30.17 -16.52
C LEU A 121 36.46 -29.21 -16.39
N ASP A 122 35.23 -29.72 -16.26
CA ASP A 122 34.02 -28.92 -16.08
C ASP A 122 34.06 -28.08 -14.79
N LEU A 123 34.50 -28.68 -13.69
CA LEU A 123 34.66 -27.96 -12.42
C LEU A 123 35.70 -26.84 -12.52
N ASN A 124 36.82 -27.08 -13.20
CA ASN A 124 37.83 -26.06 -13.42
C ASN A 124 37.32 -24.91 -14.30
N ASN A 125 36.56 -25.20 -15.34
CA ASN A 125 35.94 -24.17 -16.19
C ASN A 125 34.95 -23.32 -15.37
N ASN A 126 34.06 -23.96 -14.61
CA ASN A 126 33.11 -23.27 -13.73
C ASN A 126 33.82 -22.41 -12.67
N MET A 127 34.91 -22.91 -12.10
CA MET A 127 35.72 -22.16 -11.12
C MET A 127 36.32 -20.90 -11.76
N ARG A 128 36.85 -21.02 -12.98
CA ARG A 128 37.43 -19.91 -13.73
C ARG A 128 36.39 -18.84 -14.07
N ASP A 129 35.19 -19.26 -14.48
CA ASP A 129 34.08 -18.34 -14.76
C ASP A 129 33.65 -17.58 -13.49
N LEU A 130 33.57 -18.29 -12.36
CA LEU A 130 33.28 -17.67 -11.06
C LEU A 130 34.35 -16.67 -10.62
N GLU A 131 35.63 -16.96 -10.85
CA GLU A 131 36.73 -16.03 -10.59
C GLU A 131 36.62 -14.76 -11.45
N CYS A 132 36.28 -14.90 -12.74
CA CYS A 132 36.04 -13.76 -13.63
C CYS A 132 34.87 -12.89 -13.14
N VAL A 133 33.76 -13.51 -12.73
CA VAL A 133 32.61 -12.79 -12.16
C VAL A 133 32.99 -12.11 -10.84
N HIS A 134 33.77 -12.77 -10.00
CA HIS A 134 34.23 -12.22 -8.73
C HIS A 134 35.07 -10.94 -8.95
N LEU A 135 36.04 -10.99 -9.87
CA LEU A 135 36.86 -9.81 -10.22
C LEU A 135 36.02 -8.67 -10.79
N ALA A 136 35.04 -8.96 -11.65
CA ALA A 136 34.13 -7.94 -12.17
C ALA A 136 33.29 -7.29 -11.05
N MET A 137 32.74 -8.10 -10.14
CA MET A 137 31.99 -7.61 -8.98
C MET A 137 32.87 -6.78 -8.04
N GLN A 138 34.11 -7.20 -7.79
CA GLN A 138 35.06 -6.45 -6.96
C GLN A 138 35.36 -5.06 -7.56
N ASN A 139 35.55 -4.97 -8.88
CA ASN A 139 35.77 -3.70 -9.57
C ASN A 139 34.55 -2.78 -9.46
N THR A 140 33.34 -3.29 -9.72
CA THR A 140 32.10 -2.49 -9.59
C THR A 140 31.87 -2.02 -8.14
N CYS A 141 32.19 -2.84 -7.14
CA CYS A 141 32.15 -2.45 -5.74
C CYS A 141 33.12 -1.28 -5.45
N GLY A 142 34.33 -1.33 -6.00
CA GLY A 142 35.30 -0.24 -5.92
C GLY A 142 34.78 1.07 -6.53
N GLU A 143 34.16 1.01 -7.72
CA GLU A 143 33.55 2.18 -8.36
C GLU A 143 32.39 2.77 -7.54
N VAL A 144 31.52 1.91 -7.01
CA VAL A 144 30.41 2.33 -6.14
C VAL A 144 30.94 2.99 -4.86
N LEU A 145 31.98 2.43 -4.24
CA LEU A 145 32.62 3.02 -3.07
C LEU A 145 33.19 4.41 -3.38
N ILE A 146 33.88 4.58 -4.51
CA ILE A 146 34.38 5.88 -4.94
C ILE A 146 33.21 6.87 -5.12
N ASN A 147 32.12 6.46 -5.77
CA ASN A 147 30.93 7.28 -5.95
C ASN A 147 30.24 7.64 -4.63
N CYS A 148 30.22 6.73 -3.65
CA CYS A 148 29.72 7.03 -2.32
C CYS A 148 30.59 8.06 -1.61
N HIS A 149 31.91 7.95 -1.70
CA HIS A 149 32.84 8.92 -1.10
C HIS A 149 32.73 10.30 -1.75
N THR A 150 32.58 10.38 -3.08
CA THR A 150 32.40 11.68 -3.76
C THR A 150 31.08 12.34 -3.37
N LYS A 151 29.98 11.59 -3.30
CA LYS A 151 28.69 12.10 -2.82
C LYS A 151 28.72 12.52 -1.35
N ALA A 152 29.41 11.77 -0.50
CA ALA A 152 29.59 12.14 0.91
C ALA A 152 30.32 13.48 1.03
N ARG A 153 31.40 13.69 0.26
CA ARG A 153 32.13 14.98 0.23
C ARG A 153 31.24 16.13 -0.27
N GLN A 154 30.43 15.92 -1.30
CA GLN A 154 29.47 16.92 -1.79
C GLN A 154 28.42 17.28 -0.73
N LEU A 155 27.92 16.30 0.02
CA LEU A 155 26.98 16.55 1.12
C LEU A 155 27.63 17.35 2.26
N GLU A 156 28.89 17.07 2.60
CA GLU A 156 29.63 17.85 3.59
C GLU A 156 29.82 19.31 3.15
N GLU A 157 30.12 19.55 1.88
CA GLU A 157 30.23 20.90 1.31
C GLU A 157 28.89 21.64 1.38
N ILE A 158 27.80 21.02 0.93
CA ILE A 158 26.45 21.61 1.01
C ILE A 158 26.05 21.87 2.48
N GLN A 159 26.42 20.99 3.41
CA GLN A 159 26.13 21.18 4.82
C GLN A 159 26.92 22.37 5.41
N ARG A 160 28.19 22.57 5.01
CA ARG A 160 28.96 23.76 5.41
C ARG A 160 28.34 25.03 4.86
N ASP A 161 27.95 25.03 3.59
CA ASP A 161 27.32 26.20 2.95
C ASP A 161 25.98 26.54 3.60
N ASN A 162 25.14 25.52 3.87
CA ASN A 162 23.88 25.71 4.59
C ASN A 162 24.10 26.22 6.02
N ALA A 163 25.15 25.77 6.72
CA ALA A 163 25.49 26.28 8.04
C ALA A 163 25.91 27.76 7.98
N GLN A 164 26.70 28.16 6.97
CA GLN A 164 27.07 29.55 6.74
C GLN A 164 25.84 30.43 6.44
N LEU A 165 24.97 30.00 5.51
CA LEU A 165 23.74 30.71 5.17
C LEU A 165 22.78 30.83 6.36
N SER A 166 22.68 29.78 7.19
CA SER A 166 21.89 29.80 8.41
C SER A 166 22.47 30.77 9.44
N GLU A 167 23.80 30.85 9.55
CA GLU A 167 24.47 31.83 10.42
C GLU A 167 24.27 33.26 9.93
N GLU A 168 24.33 33.50 8.62
CA GLU A 168 24.03 34.80 8.00
C GLU A 168 22.57 35.21 8.22
N ALA A 169 21.62 34.29 7.99
CA ALA A 169 20.21 34.53 8.27
C ALA A 169 19.98 34.85 9.74
N LYS A 170 20.61 34.09 10.66
CA LYS A 170 20.54 34.35 12.09
C LYS A 170 21.10 35.74 12.44
N LYS A 171 22.21 36.15 11.83
CA LYS A 171 22.77 37.51 11.99
C LYS A 171 21.77 38.58 11.54
N SER A 172 21.05 38.39 10.43
CA SER A 172 20.03 39.33 9.94
C SER A 172 18.80 39.47 10.84
N PHE A 173 18.53 38.48 11.69
CA PHE A 173 17.44 38.52 12.69
C PHE A 173 17.91 39.00 14.07
N THR A 174 19.19 38.84 14.43
CA THR A 174 19.72 39.26 15.73
C THR A 174 20.28 40.68 15.74
N THR A 175 20.73 41.23 14.60
CA THR A 175 21.06 42.66 14.52
C THR A 175 19.81 43.50 14.32
N GLN A 176 19.68 44.56 15.11
CA GLN A 176 18.57 45.51 15.03
C GLN A 176 18.55 46.11 13.62
N GLN A 177 17.54 45.75 12.81
CA GLN A 177 17.44 46.21 11.43
C GLN A 177 17.28 47.74 11.40
N VAL A 178 18.27 48.39 10.82
CA VAL A 178 18.21 49.78 10.37
C VAL A 178 18.05 49.71 8.84
N PRO A 179 16.90 50.09 8.26
CA PRO A 179 15.79 50.83 8.87
C PRO A 179 14.65 49.94 9.42
N PRO A 180 13.81 50.48 10.34
CA PRO A 180 12.68 49.76 10.92
C PRO A 180 11.58 49.45 9.88
N LEU A 181 10.85 48.34 10.12
CA LEU A 181 9.78 47.76 9.27
C LEU A 181 8.66 48.74 8.84
N PHE A 182 8.56 49.91 9.47
CA PHE A 182 7.47 50.86 9.25
C PHE A 182 7.98 52.12 8.53
N MET A 183 8.30 51.95 7.25
CA MET A 183 8.70 53.02 6.32
C MET A 183 7.62 54.10 6.10
N HIS A 184 6.36 53.81 6.42
CA HIS A 184 5.20 54.66 6.19
C HIS A 184 5.05 55.85 7.17
N GLN A 185 5.94 55.97 8.17
CA GLN A 185 5.96 57.10 9.11
C GLN A 185 7.04 58.15 8.75
N LEU A 186 7.79 57.94 7.67
CA LEU A 186 8.84 58.87 7.24
C LEU A 186 8.28 59.98 6.34
N PRO A 187 8.84 61.20 6.40
CA PRO A 187 8.54 62.26 5.44
C PRO A 187 8.73 61.78 4.00
N LEU A 188 7.84 62.19 3.09
CA LEU A 188 7.78 61.72 1.68
C LEU A 188 9.15 61.77 0.96
N GLU A 189 9.96 62.80 1.18
CA GLU A 189 11.30 62.90 0.59
C GLU A 189 12.26 61.81 1.07
N GLN A 190 12.23 61.45 2.36
CA GLN A 190 13.04 60.37 2.92
C GLN A 190 12.50 58.99 2.53
N TYR A 191 11.19 58.88 2.31
CA TYR A 191 10.55 57.66 1.79
C TYR A 191 11.01 57.38 0.36
N PHE A 192 10.93 58.36 -0.55
CA PHE A 192 11.36 58.19 -1.94
C PHE A 192 12.87 57.91 -2.07
N LEU A 193 13.71 58.57 -1.26
CA LEU A 193 15.16 58.33 -1.25
C LEU A 193 15.51 56.93 -0.72
N LYS A 194 14.72 56.40 0.21
CA LYS A 194 14.91 55.03 0.74
C LYS A 194 14.30 53.95 -0.15
N CYS A 195 13.21 54.23 -0.86
CA CYS A 195 12.65 53.33 -1.86
C CYS A 195 13.60 53.17 -3.05
N SER A 196 14.23 54.24 -3.52
CA SER A 196 15.21 54.16 -4.62
C SER A 196 16.48 53.40 -4.23
N SER A 197 16.97 53.59 -3.01
CA SER A 197 18.09 52.80 -2.48
C SER A 197 17.71 51.35 -2.20
N PHE A 198 16.51 51.06 -1.68
CA PHE A 198 15.98 49.70 -1.56
C PHE A 198 15.87 49.01 -2.93
N GLN A 199 15.37 49.71 -3.95
CA GLN A 199 15.26 49.17 -5.30
C GLN A 199 16.63 48.89 -5.93
N GLN A 200 17.64 49.74 -5.67
CA GLN A 200 19.03 49.45 -6.06
C GLN A 200 19.62 48.24 -5.33
N TYR A 201 19.43 48.12 -4.01
CA TYR A 201 19.89 46.97 -3.24
C TYR A 201 19.17 45.68 -3.65
N PHE A 202 17.87 45.75 -3.92
CA PHE A 202 17.07 44.62 -4.40
C PHE A 202 17.52 44.20 -5.81
N THR A 203 17.83 45.15 -6.69
CA THR A 203 18.35 44.86 -8.03
C THR A 203 19.74 44.22 -7.98
N LEU A 204 20.62 44.69 -7.10
CA LEU A 204 21.94 44.07 -6.85
C LEU A 204 21.79 42.67 -6.24
N TYR A 205 20.90 42.51 -5.25
CA TYR A 205 20.60 41.21 -4.63
C TYR A 205 20.07 40.19 -5.65
N MET A 206 19.15 40.60 -6.52
CA MET A 206 18.65 39.76 -7.61
C MET A 206 19.78 39.39 -8.59
N LYS A 207 20.69 40.33 -8.89
CA LYS A 207 21.79 40.10 -9.84
C LYS A 207 22.89 39.19 -9.28
N ASP A 208 23.15 39.25 -7.98
CA ASP A 208 24.19 38.45 -7.31
C ASP A 208 23.69 37.06 -6.90
N ASN A 209 22.42 36.91 -6.51
CA ASN A 209 21.86 35.64 -6.02
C ASN A 209 21.08 34.86 -7.08
N PHE A 210 20.57 35.53 -8.12
CA PHE A 210 19.93 34.89 -9.26
C PHE A 210 20.74 35.16 -10.53
N LYS A 211 21.79 34.34 -10.74
CA LYS A 211 22.37 34.18 -12.07
C LYS A 211 21.30 33.52 -12.95
N ILE A 212 20.55 34.32 -13.68
CA ILE A 212 19.63 33.86 -14.72
C ILE A 212 20.48 33.12 -15.76
N HIS A 213 20.61 31.81 -15.58
CA HIS A 213 21.02 30.91 -16.66
C HIS A 213 19.81 30.82 -17.57
N GLU A 214 20.04 31.08 -18.85
CA GLU A 214 19.01 31.13 -19.88
C GLU A 214 18.15 29.86 -19.86
N TYR A 215 16.87 30.08 -20.07
CA TYR A 215 15.74 29.15 -19.94
C TYR A 215 15.72 28.05 -21.04
N THR A 216 16.87 27.48 -21.40
CA THR A 216 17.01 26.46 -22.46
C THR A 216 17.36 25.07 -21.94
N ASP A 217 17.79 24.92 -20.68
CA ASP A 217 18.23 23.62 -20.15
C ASP A 217 17.14 22.80 -19.44
N PHE A 218 15.95 23.36 -19.22
CA PHE A 218 14.87 22.63 -18.52
C PHE A 218 14.02 21.73 -19.44
N GLU A 219 14.00 21.96 -20.76
CA GLU A 219 13.27 21.09 -21.69
C GLU A 219 14.05 19.82 -22.08
N SER A 220 15.38 19.80 -21.93
CA SER A 220 16.21 18.63 -22.20
C SER A 220 16.26 17.66 -20.99
N GLY A 221 16.03 18.16 -19.77
CA GLY A 221 16.00 17.39 -18.54
C GLY A 221 14.80 16.45 -18.40
N GLU A 222 13.59 16.88 -18.80
CA GLU A 222 12.37 16.05 -18.68
C GLU A 222 12.39 14.83 -19.61
N ARG A 223 12.88 14.97 -20.84
CA ARG A 223 13.02 13.84 -21.79
C ARG A 223 14.08 12.83 -21.34
N SER A 224 15.16 13.30 -20.74
CA SER A 224 16.21 12.46 -20.14
C SER A 224 15.68 11.69 -18.93
N MET A 225 14.91 12.35 -18.05
CA MET A 225 14.35 11.73 -16.85
C MET A 225 13.29 10.67 -17.18
N GLN A 226 12.47 10.86 -18.22
CA GLN A 226 11.52 9.83 -18.69
C GLN A 226 12.23 8.60 -19.30
N GLN A 227 13.31 8.79 -20.06
CA GLN A 227 14.09 7.66 -20.58
C GLN A 227 14.82 6.90 -19.46
N ILE A 228 15.37 7.59 -18.46
CA ILE A 228 16.00 6.97 -17.31
C ILE A 228 14.96 6.19 -16.48
N ASN A 229 13.77 6.73 -16.27
CA ASN A 229 12.68 6.02 -15.58
C ASN A 229 12.24 4.77 -16.34
N SER A 230 12.09 4.83 -17.67
CA SER A 230 11.74 3.65 -18.47
C SER A 230 12.81 2.54 -18.42
N LYS A 231 14.10 2.92 -18.33
CA LYS A 231 15.22 1.97 -18.15
C LYS A 231 15.28 1.42 -16.72
N LEU A 232 14.96 2.23 -15.71
CA LEU A 232 14.88 1.76 -14.33
C LEU A 232 13.70 0.80 -14.13
N GLU A 233 12.58 1.05 -14.78
CA GLU A 233 11.40 0.18 -14.74
C GLU A 233 11.66 -1.16 -15.47
N SER A 234 12.37 -1.14 -16.61
CA SER A 234 12.79 -2.38 -17.28
C SER A 234 13.81 -3.17 -16.46
N LEU A 235 14.74 -2.50 -15.79
CA LEU A 235 15.71 -3.12 -14.88
C LEU A 235 15.03 -3.70 -13.64
N GLN A 236 14.05 -2.99 -13.07
CA GLN A 236 13.24 -3.47 -11.94
C GLN A 236 12.47 -4.73 -12.32
N ASN A 237 11.87 -4.76 -13.52
CA ASN A 237 11.14 -5.92 -14.02
C ASN A 237 12.07 -7.11 -14.29
N SER A 238 13.30 -6.89 -14.80
CA SER A 238 14.27 -7.98 -14.98
C SER A 238 14.79 -8.51 -13.64
N LEU A 239 15.08 -7.65 -12.66
CA LEU A 239 15.47 -8.04 -11.30
C LEU A 239 14.38 -8.86 -10.61
N ARG A 240 13.11 -8.49 -10.81
CA ARG A 240 11.96 -9.24 -10.30
C ARG A 240 11.82 -10.60 -10.97
N HIS A 241 12.12 -10.70 -12.26
CA HIS A 241 12.14 -11.98 -12.98
C HIS A 241 13.27 -12.90 -12.48
N TYR A 242 14.51 -12.40 -12.40
CA TYR A 242 15.66 -13.21 -11.97
C TYR A 242 15.61 -13.60 -10.49
N SER A 243 15.06 -12.76 -9.61
CA SER A 243 14.84 -13.12 -8.21
C SER A 243 13.82 -14.26 -8.06
N LEU A 244 12.74 -14.25 -8.85
CA LEU A 244 11.76 -15.35 -8.89
C LEU A 244 12.37 -16.65 -9.40
N GLU A 245 13.17 -16.62 -10.47
CA GLU A 245 13.86 -17.80 -10.99
C GLU A 245 14.90 -18.35 -10.00
N TYR A 246 15.66 -17.48 -9.33
CA TYR A 246 16.57 -17.90 -8.26
C TYR A 246 15.84 -18.58 -7.08
N ILE A 247 14.70 -18.05 -6.65
CA ILE A 247 13.89 -18.67 -5.59
C ILE A 247 13.39 -20.05 -6.02
N LYS A 248 12.94 -20.21 -7.27
CA LYS A 248 12.51 -21.51 -7.81
C LYS A 248 13.64 -22.54 -7.83
N GLU A 249 14.81 -22.18 -8.35
CA GLU A 249 15.94 -23.11 -8.40
C GLU A 249 16.46 -23.46 -7.01
N LYS A 250 16.51 -22.50 -6.08
CA LYS A 250 16.85 -22.75 -4.68
C LYS A 250 15.85 -23.69 -3.99
N ALA A 251 14.56 -23.55 -4.30
CA ALA A 251 13.52 -24.43 -3.77
C ALA A 251 13.65 -25.86 -4.34
N LYS A 252 13.92 -26.01 -5.65
CA LYS A 252 14.21 -27.31 -6.25
C LYS A 252 15.41 -27.97 -5.59
N ALA A 253 16.56 -27.28 -5.52
CA ALA A 253 17.78 -27.83 -4.93
C ALA A 253 17.58 -28.31 -3.48
N LYS A 254 16.84 -27.55 -2.65
CA LYS A 254 16.48 -27.98 -1.30
C LYS A 254 15.57 -29.20 -1.28
N ALA A 255 14.61 -29.30 -2.20
CA ALA A 255 13.73 -30.46 -2.31
C ALA A 255 14.52 -31.71 -2.75
N THR A 256 15.44 -31.59 -3.70
CA THR A 256 16.32 -32.69 -4.12
C THR A 256 17.24 -33.13 -2.98
N GLN A 257 17.83 -32.18 -2.25
CA GLN A 257 18.69 -32.48 -1.11
C GLN A 257 17.91 -33.19 0.01
N ALA A 258 16.68 -32.76 0.33
CA ALA A 258 15.83 -33.43 1.31
C ALA A 258 15.45 -34.86 0.86
N MET A 259 15.23 -35.09 -0.44
CA MET A 259 15.00 -36.44 -0.98
C MET A 259 16.26 -37.32 -0.86
N ILE A 260 17.44 -36.77 -1.14
CA ILE A 260 18.72 -37.49 -1.00
C ILE A 260 18.98 -37.85 0.47
N GLU A 261 18.74 -36.93 1.40
CA GLU A 261 18.90 -37.16 2.84
C GLU A 261 17.89 -38.20 3.38
N HIS A 262 16.72 -38.33 2.77
CA HIS A 262 15.72 -39.34 3.14
C HIS A 262 15.97 -40.73 2.55
N ILE A 263 16.75 -40.85 1.48
CA ILE A 263 17.09 -42.14 0.85
C ILE A 263 18.38 -42.66 1.48
N ASP A 264 18.27 -43.21 2.69
CA ASP A 264 19.35 -43.90 3.39
C ASP A 264 19.38 -45.38 2.97
N LEU A 265 20.08 -45.67 1.86
CA LEU A 265 20.21 -47.03 1.31
C LEU A 265 20.92 -48.01 2.26
N SER A 266 21.59 -47.53 3.31
CA SER A 266 22.29 -48.34 4.30
C SER A 266 21.35 -49.06 5.28
N LYS A 267 20.06 -48.72 5.29
CA LYS A 267 19.05 -49.31 6.20
C LYS A 267 18.20 -50.43 5.59
N ILE A 268 18.34 -50.73 4.30
CA ILE A 268 17.56 -51.79 3.64
C ILE A 268 18.10 -53.17 4.07
N HIS A 269 17.52 -53.73 5.13
CA HIS A 269 17.78 -55.10 5.61
C HIS A 269 16.66 -56.05 5.17
N SER A 270 16.97 -57.34 5.00
CA SER A 270 15.97 -58.38 4.77
C SER A 270 15.19 -58.66 6.06
N ILE A 271 13.93 -58.20 6.10
CA ILE A 271 13.05 -58.28 7.26
C ILE A 271 12.12 -59.50 7.16
N SER A 272 11.75 -60.10 8.30
CA SER A 272 10.76 -61.19 8.34
C SER A 272 9.37 -60.67 7.93
N LEU A 273 8.50 -61.55 7.42
CA LEU A 273 7.16 -61.15 6.92
C LEU A 273 6.26 -60.57 8.02
N VAL A 274 6.49 -60.94 9.28
CA VAL A 274 5.76 -60.43 10.45
C VAL A 274 6.26 -59.05 10.84
N ASP A 275 7.58 -58.83 10.82
CA ASP A 275 8.17 -57.51 11.04
C ASP A 275 7.81 -56.56 9.90
N MET A 276 7.74 -57.05 8.65
CA MET A 276 7.28 -56.27 7.50
C MET A 276 5.82 -55.83 7.64
N ALA A 277 4.94 -56.67 8.21
CA ALA A 277 3.54 -56.30 8.47
C ALA A 277 3.42 -55.26 9.60
N ARG A 278 4.24 -55.38 10.65
CA ARG A 278 4.30 -54.37 11.73
C ARG A 278 4.84 -53.04 11.20
N ASP A 279 5.96 -53.08 10.48
CA ASP A 279 6.60 -51.89 9.92
C ASP A 279 5.70 -51.23 8.86
N ALA A 280 4.97 -52.01 8.06
CA ALA A 280 3.97 -51.47 7.12
C ALA A 280 2.80 -50.79 7.84
N HIS A 281 2.35 -51.34 8.98
CA HIS A 281 1.29 -50.71 9.77
C HIS A 281 1.79 -49.44 10.49
N GLU A 282 3.00 -49.46 11.03
CA GLU A 282 3.66 -48.28 11.60
C GLU A 282 3.87 -47.21 10.52
N LEU A 283 4.35 -47.58 9.33
CA LEU A 283 4.47 -46.67 8.18
C LEU A 283 3.12 -46.12 7.73
N GLN A 284 2.04 -46.90 7.78
CA GLN A 284 0.70 -46.43 7.46
C GLN A 284 0.22 -45.39 8.48
N MET A 285 0.39 -45.66 9.77
CA MET A 285 0.05 -44.70 10.84
C MET A 285 0.94 -43.46 10.81
N LEU A 286 2.22 -43.61 10.47
CA LEU A 286 3.16 -42.51 10.29
C LEU A 286 2.75 -41.67 9.08
N ASN A 287 2.33 -42.31 7.98
CA ASN A 287 1.87 -41.65 6.77
C ASN A 287 0.56 -40.87 7.04
N GLU A 288 -0.40 -41.44 7.75
CA GLU A 288 -1.64 -40.74 8.15
C GLU A 288 -1.35 -39.52 9.03
N ASN A 289 -0.47 -39.67 10.02
CA ASN A 289 -0.05 -38.55 10.88
C ASN A 289 0.78 -37.50 10.12
N HIS A 290 1.65 -37.91 9.19
CA HIS A 290 2.40 -36.99 8.33
C HIS A 290 1.48 -36.27 7.36
N LEU A 291 0.49 -36.94 6.77
CA LEU A 291 -0.55 -36.32 5.94
C LEU A 291 -1.36 -35.29 6.73
N LYS A 292 -1.73 -35.61 7.97
CA LYS A 292 -2.43 -34.67 8.84
C LYS A 292 -1.55 -33.46 9.20
N ASN A 293 -0.31 -33.69 9.63
CA ASN A 293 0.62 -32.62 9.98
C ASN A 293 0.97 -31.75 8.77
N THR A 294 1.18 -32.34 7.59
CA THR A 294 1.43 -31.58 6.35
C THR A 294 0.21 -30.76 5.95
N ASN A 295 -1.00 -31.32 6.06
CA ASN A 295 -2.23 -30.57 5.81
C ASN A 295 -2.41 -29.41 6.79
N GLU A 296 -2.21 -29.62 8.10
CA GLU A 296 -2.26 -28.55 9.10
C GLU A 296 -1.20 -27.47 8.85
N THR A 297 0.02 -27.87 8.46
CA THR A 297 1.10 -26.93 8.13
C THR A 297 0.78 -26.12 6.88
N LEU A 298 0.22 -26.76 5.84
CA LEU A 298 -0.23 -26.09 4.62
C LEU A 298 -1.41 -25.16 4.87
N LEU A 299 -2.36 -25.56 5.71
CA LEU A 299 -3.49 -24.74 6.12
C LEU A 299 -3.02 -23.50 6.89
N ASN A 300 -2.06 -23.66 7.79
CA ASN A 300 -1.45 -22.56 8.53
C ASN A 300 -0.66 -21.62 7.61
N ALA A 301 0.10 -22.15 6.66
CA ALA A 301 0.81 -21.35 5.66
C ALA A 301 -0.17 -20.58 4.75
N LEU A 302 -1.27 -21.22 4.34
CA LEU A 302 -2.34 -20.57 3.58
C LEU A 302 -2.99 -19.43 4.38
N ASN A 303 -3.35 -19.68 5.64
CA ASN A 303 -3.90 -18.67 6.53
C ASN A 303 -2.94 -17.49 6.72
N PHE A 304 -1.65 -17.76 6.88
CA PHE A 304 -0.63 -16.72 6.99
C PHE A 304 -0.55 -15.87 5.71
N HIS A 305 -0.54 -16.50 4.53
CA HIS A 305 -0.55 -15.79 3.25
C HIS A 305 -1.82 -14.97 3.03
N VAL A 306 -2.99 -15.48 3.41
CA VAL A 306 -4.25 -14.73 3.35
C VAL A 306 -4.18 -13.49 4.25
N HIS A 307 -3.67 -13.63 5.48
CA HIS A 307 -3.50 -12.49 6.40
C HIS A 307 -2.51 -11.46 5.84
N GLN A 308 -1.35 -11.89 5.32
CA GLN A 308 -0.39 -10.99 4.68
C GLN A 308 -1.00 -10.26 3.48
N HIS A 309 -1.78 -10.95 2.65
CA HIS A 309 -2.45 -10.34 1.50
C HIS A 309 -3.50 -9.30 1.92
N ILE A 310 -4.27 -9.58 2.96
CA ILE A 310 -5.22 -8.62 3.55
C ILE A 310 -4.46 -7.40 4.09
N GLN A 311 -3.35 -7.61 4.79
CA GLN A 311 -2.53 -6.51 5.32
C GLN A 311 -1.98 -5.62 4.20
N HIS A 312 -1.37 -6.19 3.17
CA HIS A 312 -0.89 -5.43 2.01
C HIS A 312 -2.02 -4.67 1.31
N ARG A 313 -3.23 -5.25 1.24
CA ARG A 313 -4.40 -4.57 0.67
C ARG A 313 -4.81 -3.36 1.49
N ILE A 314 -4.79 -3.46 2.82
CA ILE A 314 -5.05 -2.34 3.72
C ILE A 314 -3.98 -1.24 3.54
N GLU A 315 -2.71 -1.61 3.48
CA GLU A 315 -1.59 -0.68 3.28
C GLU A 315 -1.72 0.09 1.95
N LEU A 316 -2.11 -0.58 0.87
CA LEU A 316 -2.40 0.05 -0.42
C LEU A 316 -3.52 1.09 -0.33
N VAL A 317 -4.64 0.75 0.31
CA VAL A 317 -5.76 1.69 0.48
C VAL A 317 -5.37 2.90 1.34
N LEU A 318 -4.56 2.69 2.38
CA LEU A 318 -4.02 3.78 3.20
C LEU A 318 -3.07 4.68 2.41
N TYR A 319 -2.23 4.10 1.56
CA TYR A 319 -1.34 4.84 0.67
C TYR A 319 -2.13 5.72 -0.33
N GLU A 320 -3.12 5.14 -1.01
CA GLU A 320 -4.02 5.88 -1.91
C GLU A 320 -4.76 7.01 -1.19
N ASN A 321 -5.26 6.77 0.04
CA ASN A 321 -5.90 7.80 0.85
C ASN A 321 -4.95 8.95 1.19
N THR A 322 -3.69 8.63 1.47
CA THR A 322 -2.65 9.62 1.79
C THR A 322 -2.31 10.48 0.58
N ILE A 323 -2.25 9.89 -0.62
CA ILE A 323 -2.09 10.63 -1.89
C ILE A 323 -3.26 11.60 -2.08
N GLN A 324 -4.51 11.13 -1.94
CA GLN A 324 -5.68 11.99 -2.10
C GLN A 324 -5.74 13.12 -1.05
N LYS A 325 -5.29 12.87 0.19
CA LYS A 325 -5.14 13.91 1.22
C LYS A 325 -4.10 14.96 0.82
N ARG A 326 -2.95 14.52 0.29
CA ARG A 326 -1.90 15.41 -0.22
C ARG A 326 -2.38 16.27 -1.38
N GLU A 327 -3.08 15.69 -2.35
CA GLU A 327 -3.67 16.46 -3.45
C GLU A 327 -4.66 17.52 -2.97
N ARG A 328 -5.54 17.17 -2.02
CA ARG A 328 -6.46 18.14 -1.42
C ARG A 328 -5.72 19.27 -0.71
N ALA A 329 -4.62 18.98 -0.02
CA ALA A 329 -3.79 20.00 0.61
C ALA A 329 -3.10 20.91 -0.43
N LEU A 330 -2.60 20.34 -1.53
CA LEU A 330 -2.01 21.11 -2.64
C LEU A 330 -3.04 22.05 -3.30
N ARG A 331 -4.25 21.55 -3.57
CA ARG A 331 -5.33 22.38 -4.13
C ARG A 331 -5.73 23.52 -3.19
N ARG A 332 -5.78 23.28 -1.87
CA ARG A 332 -6.03 24.34 -0.87
C ARG A 332 -4.92 25.38 -0.89
N ARG A 333 -3.65 24.96 -0.88
CA ARG A 333 -2.50 25.87 -0.95
C ARG A 333 -2.53 26.74 -2.21
N GLU A 334 -2.90 26.17 -3.35
CA GLU A 334 -3.01 26.94 -4.60
C GLU A 334 -4.15 27.97 -4.52
N ASN A 335 -5.29 27.60 -3.94
CA ASN A 335 -6.38 28.54 -3.70
C ASN A 335 -5.97 29.66 -2.72
N ASP A 336 -5.27 29.32 -1.64
CA ASP A 336 -4.76 30.31 -0.68
C ASP A 336 -3.78 31.29 -1.34
N LYS A 337 -2.96 30.81 -2.29
CA LYS A 337 -2.07 31.66 -3.08
C LYS A 337 -2.86 32.62 -3.97
N GLN A 338 -3.85 32.12 -4.72
CA GLN A 338 -4.73 32.95 -5.55
C GLN A 338 -5.48 33.99 -4.71
N LEU A 339 -5.97 33.61 -3.53
CA LEU A 339 -6.63 34.53 -2.61
C LEU A 339 -5.67 35.62 -2.10
N THR A 340 -4.41 35.25 -1.81
CA THR A 340 -3.39 36.21 -1.39
C THR A 340 -3.12 37.25 -2.48
N ASP A 341 -3.05 36.83 -3.75
CA ASP A 341 -2.89 37.73 -4.89
C ASP A 341 -4.08 38.70 -5.01
N VAL A 342 -5.32 38.18 -4.90
CA VAL A 342 -6.54 39.02 -4.91
C VAL A 342 -6.58 40.02 -3.75
N ILE A 343 -6.16 39.60 -2.55
CA ILE A 343 -6.08 40.49 -1.38
C ILE A 343 -5.02 41.58 -1.61
N SER A 344 -3.86 41.22 -2.16
CA SER A 344 -2.80 42.17 -2.52
C SER A 344 -3.28 43.20 -3.53
N ASP A 345 -4.01 42.76 -4.56
CA ASP A 345 -4.60 43.65 -5.56
C ASP A 345 -5.68 44.56 -4.96
N ALA A 346 -6.53 44.03 -4.07
CA ALA A 346 -7.53 44.82 -3.37
C ALA A 346 -6.88 45.89 -2.46
N LEU A 347 -5.77 45.54 -1.79
CA LEU A 347 -5.00 46.47 -0.97
C LEU A 347 -4.35 47.56 -1.83
N SER A 348 -3.72 47.22 -2.95
CA SER A 348 -3.12 48.22 -3.85
C SER A 348 -4.18 49.18 -4.43
N ASN A 349 -5.36 48.65 -4.77
CA ASN A 349 -6.49 49.47 -5.21
C ASN A 349 -7.00 50.39 -4.10
N ALA A 350 -7.07 49.91 -2.85
CA ALA A 350 -7.44 50.74 -1.71
C ALA A 350 -6.42 51.86 -1.46
N GLU A 351 -5.13 51.58 -1.63
CA GLU A 351 -4.06 52.58 -1.56
C GLU A 351 -4.18 53.63 -2.67
N LEU A 352 -4.44 53.22 -3.92
CA LEU A 352 -4.67 54.15 -5.03
C LEU A 352 -5.89 55.04 -4.79
N ILE A 353 -6.99 54.49 -4.28
CA ILE A 353 -8.19 55.25 -3.91
C ILE A 353 -7.86 56.24 -2.78
N TRP A 354 -7.10 55.83 -1.78
CA TRP A 354 -6.68 56.70 -0.69
C TRP A 354 -5.81 57.87 -1.19
N ILE A 355 -4.84 57.59 -2.06
CA ILE A 355 -4.02 58.62 -2.71
C ILE A 355 -4.90 59.59 -3.51
N ALA A 356 -5.87 59.08 -4.29
CA ALA A 356 -6.79 59.92 -5.04
C ALA A 356 -7.64 60.83 -4.13
N ILE A 357 -8.14 60.31 -3.00
CA ILE A 357 -8.87 61.11 -2.00
C ILE A 357 -7.97 62.19 -1.41
N GLN A 358 -6.71 61.88 -1.08
CA GLN A 358 -5.77 62.87 -0.54
C GLN A 358 -5.44 63.96 -1.57
N LEU A 359 -5.23 63.59 -2.84
CA LEU A 359 -5.03 64.54 -3.92
C LEU A 359 -6.25 65.45 -4.13
N ASP A 360 -7.46 64.90 -4.03
CA ASP A 360 -8.69 65.69 -4.10
C ASP A 360 -8.85 66.63 -2.89
N LEU A 361 -8.49 66.19 -1.69
CA LEU A 361 -8.47 67.02 -0.49
C LEU A 361 -7.42 68.14 -0.58
N GLU A 362 -6.22 67.85 -1.08
CA GLU A 362 -5.20 68.85 -1.35
C GLU A 362 -5.61 69.82 -2.45
N LYS A 363 -6.25 69.34 -3.53
CA LYS A 363 -6.84 70.18 -4.57
C LYS A 363 -7.88 71.11 -3.97
N LYS A 364 -8.76 70.63 -3.08
CA LYS A 364 -9.74 71.48 -2.38
C LYS A 364 -9.09 72.45 -1.39
N ARG A 365 -8.00 72.06 -0.74
CA ARG A 365 -7.25 72.90 0.23
C ARG A 365 -6.42 73.99 -0.47
N ASN A 366 -5.90 73.70 -1.66
CA ASN A 366 -5.12 74.63 -2.49
C ASN A 366 -5.98 75.46 -3.44
N CYS A 367 -7.26 75.11 -3.60
CA CYS A 367 -8.26 75.96 -4.26
C CYS A 367 -8.71 77.04 -3.27
N VAL A 368 -7.85 78.03 -3.02
CA VAL A 368 -8.30 79.33 -2.53
C VAL A 368 -8.95 80.03 -3.72
N ASP A 369 -10.20 79.69 -3.97
CA ASP A 369 -10.99 80.26 -5.05
C ASP A 369 -11.42 81.69 -4.66
N SER A 370 -10.58 82.67 -5.00
CA SER A 370 -10.91 84.09 -4.96
C SER A 370 -11.68 84.53 -6.21
N SER A 371 -12.38 83.63 -6.87
CA SER A 371 -13.16 83.98 -8.05
C SER A 371 -14.46 84.68 -7.65
N ILE A 372 -14.67 85.83 -8.29
CA ILE A 372 -15.89 86.63 -8.32
C ILE A 372 -17.15 85.76 -8.60
N GLN A 373 -16.98 84.57 -9.19
CA GLN A 373 -18.04 83.58 -9.42
C GLN A 373 -18.64 82.96 -8.16
N LEU A 374 -17.86 82.71 -7.10
CA LEU A 374 -18.41 82.20 -5.83
C LEU A 374 -19.20 83.28 -5.10
N CYS A 375 -18.74 84.54 -5.12
CA CYS A 375 -19.52 85.67 -4.61
C CYS A 375 -20.82 85.89 -5.39
N SER A 376 -20.79 85.76 -6.73
CA SER A 376 -22.00 85.91 -7.55
C SER A 376 -22.98 84.74 -7.36
N GLN A 377 -22.50 83.50 -7.20
CA GLN A 377 -23.34 82.36 -6.84
C GLN A 377 -23.89 82.48 -5.42
N ALA A 378 -23.09 82.94 -4.46
CA ALA A 378 -23.56 83.18 -3.09
C ALA A 378 -24.61 84.29 -3.04
N GLN A 379 -24.44 85.39 -3.79
CA GLN A 379 -25.46 86.44 -3.93
C GLN A 379 -26.72 85.93 -4.64
N ALA A 380 -26.59 85.17 -5.73
CA ALA A 380 -27.74 84.57 -6.42
C ALA A 380 -28.47 83.54 -5.55
N CYS A 381 -27.75 82.83 -4.68
CA CYS A 381 -28.32 81.93 -3.69
C CYS A 381 -29.04 82.70 -2.58
N CYS A 382 -28.44 83.76 -2.03
CA CYS A 382 -29.07 84.65 -1.06
C CYS A 382 -30.34 85.32 -1.62
N GLN A 383 -30.32 85.76 -2.89
CA GLN A 383 -31.49 86.29 -3.58
C GLN A 383 -32.59 85.23 -3.75
N ARG A 384 -32.22 83.98 -4.09
CA ARG A 384 -33.16 82.84 -4.13
C ARG A 384 -33.75 82.51 -2.76
N VAL A 385 -32.94 82.55 -1.71
CA VAL A 385 -33.40 82.32 -0.33
C VAL A 385 -34.32 83.46 0.12
N GLN A 386 -34.03 84.71 -0.24
CA GLN A 386 -34.92 85.85 0.01
C GLN A 386 -36.24 85.72 -0.75
N THR A 387 -36.23 85.32 -2.02
CA THR A 387 -37.47 85.07 -2.79
C THR A 387 -38.26 83.89 -2.25
N MET A 388 -37.63 82.82 -1.78
CA MET A 388 -38.35 81.74 -1.09
C MET A 388 -38.95 82.19 0.24
N ARG A 389 -38.27 83.08 0.98
CA ARG A 389 -38.80 83.66 2.23
C ARG A 389 -40.01 84.56 1.95
N THR A 390 -40.02 85.32 0.86
CA THR A 390 -41.17 86.17 0.47
C THR A 390 -42.32 85.38 -0.16
N LEU A 391 -42.04 84.26 -0.83
CA LEU A 391 -43.07 83.31 -1.30
C LEU A 391 -43.78 82.60 -0.14
N ASN A 392 -43.08 82.32 0.96
CA ASN A 392 -43.70 81.77 2.17
C ASN A 392 -44.61 82.77 2.91
N THR A 393 -44.41 84.08 2.74
CA THR A 393 -45.25 85.12 3.38
C THR A 393 -46.42 85.60 2.52
N SER A 394 -46.40 85.34 1.21
CA SER A 394 -47.46 85.72 0.27
C SER A 394 -48.18 84.48 -0.31
N SER A 395 -49.11 83.91 0.45
CA SER A 395 -49.85 82.70 0.06
C SER A 395 -51.02 82.98 -0.91
N LYS A 396 -50.83 83.76 -1.98
CA LYS A 396 -51.92 83.98 -2.96
C LYS A 396 -51.43 83.95 -4.41
N GLY A 397 -52.01 83.04 -5.18
CA GLY A 397 -52.11 83.14 -6.64
C GLY A 397 -51.75 81.87 -7.38
N ILE A 398 -50.45 81.57 -7.50
CA ILE A 398 -49.94 80.60 -8.49
C ILE A 398 -49.29 79.37 -7.82
N THR A 399 -48.59 79.57 -6.71
CA THR A 399 -47.92 78.49 -5.94
C THR A 399 -48.90 77.53 -5.31
N ALA A 400 -50.06 78.00 -4.84
CA ALA A 400 -51.05 77.14 -4.17
C ALA A 400 -51.69 76.11 -5.13
N GLN A 401 -51.94 76.48 -6.39
CA GLN A 401 -52.53 75.58 -7.39
C GLN A 401 -51.52 74.51 -7.83
N PHE A 402 -50.26 74.90 -8.03
CA PHE A 402 -49.18 73.96 -8.31
C PHE A 402 -48.93 72.99 -7.14
N LEU A 403 -48.91 73.49 -5.89
CA LEU A 403 -48.75 72.64 -4.70
C LEU A 403 -49.91 71.68 -4.52
N TYR A 404 -51.14 72.10 -4.83
CA TYR A 404 -52.28 71.21 -4.83
C TYR A 404 -52.13 70.09 -5.87
N GLN A 405 -51.78 70.43 -7.12
CA GLN A 405 -51.53 69.43 -8.17
C GLN A 405 -50.41 68.45 -7.77
N LEU A 406 -49.28 68.97 -7.29
CA LEU A 406 -48.15 68.17 -6.84
C LEU A 406 -48.52 67.26 -5.67
N SER A 407 -49.26 67.78 -4.68
CA SER A 407 -49.76 66.98 -3.56
C SER A 407 -50.71 65.87 -4.00
N SER A 408 -51.58 66.13 -4.99
CA SER A 408 -52.52 65.12 -5.51
C SER A 408 -51.80 63.98 -6.21
N GLN A 409 -50.79 64.29 -7.02
CA GLN A 409 -49.97 63.31 -7.73
C GLN A 409 -49.11 62.49 -6.77
N LEU A 410 -48.47 63.15 -5.79
CA LEU A 410 -47.71 62.47 -4.75
C LEU A 410 -48.61 61.58 -3.89
N SER A 411 -49.83 62.02 -3.56
CA SER A 411 -50.77 61.22 -2.79
C SER A 411 -51.23 59.98 -3.54
N ALA A 412 -51.44 60.09 -4.85
CA ALA A 412 -51.77 58.95 -5.71
C ALA A 412 -50.63 57.91 -5.77
N HIS A 413 -49.38 58.36 -5.84
CA HIS A 413 -48.23 57.46 -5.97
C HIS A 413 -47.69 56.89 -4.64
N LEU A 414 -47.80 57.64 -3.54
CA LEU A 414 -47.32 57.21 -2.22
C LEU A 414 -48.41 56.50 -1.40
N GLY A 415 -49.68 56.55 -1.82
CA GLY A 415 -50.81 55.96 -1.10
C GLY A 415 -51.12 56.66 0.23
N GLN A 416 -50.66 57.91 0.42
CA GLN A 416 -50.83 58.69 1.64
C GLN A 416 -51.27 60.12 1.30
N ASN A 417 -52.18 60.71 2.09
CA ASN A 417 -52.63 62.09 1.86
C ASN A 417 -51.54 63.12 2.21
N VAL A 418 -50.96 63.76 1.20
CA VAL A 418 -49.95 64.81 1.35
C VAL A 418 -50.62 66.17 1.56
N ARG A 419 -50.22 66.91 2.60
CA ARG A 419 -50.77 68.24 2.91
C ARG A 419 -50.33 69.27 1.86
N SER A 420 -51.30 69.85 1.15
CA SER A 420 -51.08 70.85 0.09
C SER A 420 -50.87 72.29 0.60
N SER A 421 -50.99 72.52 1.90
CA SER A 421 -50.96 73.87 2.50
C SER A 421 -49.56 74.47 2.60
N GLU A 422 -48.51 73.64 2.59
CA GLU A 422 -47.13 74.07 2.80
C GLU A 422 -46.20 73.48 1.73
N ALA A 423 -45.47 74.37 1.03
CA ALA A 423 -44.53 73.98 -0.01
C ALA A 423 -43.45 73.01 0.50
N LYS A 424 -42.98 73.23 1.74
CA LYS A 424 -41.94 72.42 2.38
C LYS A 424 -42.38 70.97 2.58
N SER A 425 -43.63 70.75 2.97
CA SER A 425 -44.20 69.42 3.20
C SER A 425 -44.35 68.66 1.88
N CYS A 426 -44.81 69.33 0.82
CA CYS A 426 -44.88 68.77 -0.53
C CYS A 426 -43.50 68.42 -1.11
N LEU A 427 -42.50 69.29 -0.92
CA LEU A 427 -41.13 69.05 -1.40
C LEU A 427 -40.44 67.91 -0.65
N TYR A 428 -40.68 67.77 0.65
CA TYR A 428 -40.15 66.66 1.44
C TYR A 428 -40.70 65.30 0.97
N GLU A 429 -42.02 65.21 0.75
CA GLU A 429 -42.62 63.98 0.22
C GLU A 429 -42.22 63.72 -1.24
N TYR A 430 -41.98 64.76 -2.04
CA TYR A 430 -41.40 64.63 -3.38
C TYR A 430 -39.98 64.05 -3.35
N GLU A 431 -39.13 64.54 -2.47
CA GLU A 431 -37.76 64.03 -2.32
C GLU A 431 -37.75 62.56 -1.88
N LYS A 432 -38.64 62.21 -0.92
CA LYS A 432 -38.85 60.83 -0.49
C LYS A 432 -39.33 59.95 -1.64
N PHE A 433 -40.31 60.41 -2.43
CA PHE A 433 -40.74 59.71 -3.64
C PHE A 433 -39.59 59.52 -4.62
N GLY A 434 -38.77 60.55 -4.86
CA GLY A 434 -37.59 60.48 -5.71
C GLY A 434 -36.57 59.43 -5.24
N ARG A 435 -36.31 59.34 -3.92
CA ARG A 435 -35.46 58.29 -3.35
C ARG A 435 -36.06 56.90 -3.55
N LEU A 436 -37.35 56.72 -3.29
CA LEU A 436 -38.03 55.44 -3.51
C LEU A 436 -38.02 55.02 -4.98
N LEU A 437 -38.24 55.97 -5.89
CA LEU A 437 -38.16 55.73 -7.33
C LEU A 437 -36.74 55.36 -7.75
N ALA A 438 -35.72 56.06 -7.23
CA ALA A 438 -34.32 55.72 -7.48
C ALA A 438 -33.96 54.32 -6.97
N TYR A 439 -34.42 53.95 -5.77
CA TYR A 439 -34.24 52.59 -5.26
C TYR A 439 -34.93 51.53 -6.13
N ALA A 440 -36.16 51.80 -6.58
CA ALA A 440 -36.89 50.89 -7.47
C ALA A 440 -36.18 50.74 -8.83
N LEU A 441 -35.76 51.85 -9.44
CA LEU A 441 -35.03 51.85 -10.71
C LEU A 441 -33.66 51.18 -10.57
N GLN A 442 -32.93 51.42 -9.48
CA GLN A 442 -31.65 50.77 -9.22
C GLN A 442 -31.82 49.28 -8.95
N SER A 443 -32.90 48.86 -8.28
CA SER A 443 -33.26 47.45 -8.11
C SER A 443 -33.57 46.77 -9.46
N MET A 444 -34.30 47.46 -10.33
CA MET A 444 -34.58 47.00 -11.71
C MET A 444 -33.30 46.91 -12.56
N LEU A 445 -32.45 47.95 -12.55
CA LEU A 445 -31.18 47.98 -13.27
C LEU A 445 -30.22 46.91 -12.77
N ALA A 446 -30.15 46.72 -11.45
CA ALA A 446 -29.35 45.67 -10.82
C ALA A 446 -29.98 44.27 -10.98
N LYS A 447 -31.12 44.15 -11.68
CA LYS A 447 -31.83 42.89 -11.93
C LYS A 447 -32.07 42.08 -10.65
N LYS A 448 -32.18 42.73 -9.48
CA LYS A 448 -32.26 42.02 -8.18
C LYS A 448 -33.47 41.10 -8.09
N SER A 449 -34.61 41.51 -8.64
CA SER A 449 -35.79 40.66 -8.75
C SER A 449 -35.58 39.47 -9.67
N GLN A 450 -34.89 39.65 -10.80
CA GLN A 450 -34.55 38.57 -11.72
C GLN A 450 -33.51 37.61 -11.12
N LEU A 451 -32.54 38.13 -10.36
CA LEU A 451 -31.56 37.34 -9.61
C LEU A 451 -32.24 36.52 -8.53
N TYR A 452 -33.14 37.13 -7.74
CA TYR A 452 -33.93 36.42 -6.73
C TYR A 452 -34.80 35.32 -7.35
N ILE A 453 -35.48 35.60 -8.46
CA ILE A 453 -36.26 34.59 -9.19
C ILE A 453 -35.34 33.49 -9.73
N ARG A 454 -34.14 33.83 -10.21
CA ARG A 454 -33.16 32.87 -10.73
C ARG A 454 -32.55 32.00 -9.63
N GLU A 455 -32.32 32.55 -8.44
CA GLU A 455 -31.91 31.81 -7.25
C GLU A 455 -33.03 30.85 -6.82
N GLN A 456 -34.27 31.34 -6.71
CA GLN A 456 -35.42 30.49 -6.40
C GLN A 456 -35.63 29.38 -7.45
N LEU A 457 -35.46 29.68 -8.74
CA LEU A 457 -35.50 28.68 -9.81
C LEU A 457 -34.33 27.71 -9.76
N ALA A 458 -33.14 28.16 -9.35
CA ALA A 458 -31.98 27.29 -9.17
C ALA A 458 -32.18 26.33 -7.99
N ASP A 459 -32.73 26.83 -6.88
CA ASP A 459 -33.09 26.02 -5.72
C ASP A 459 -34.17 24.99 -6.07
N LEU A 460 -35.20 25.40 -6.82
CA LEU A 460 -36.24 24.49 -7.32
C LEU A 460 -35.67 23.43 -8.29
N ASN A 461 -34.80 23.81 -9.22
CA ASN A 461 -34.13 22.87 -10.12
C ASN A 461 -33.22 21.89 -9.36
N TYR A 462 -32.49 22.36 -8.35
CA TYR A 462 -31.65 21.51 -7.51
C TYR A 462 -32.50 20.50 -6.72
N LEU A 463 -33.63 20.96 -6.16
CA LEU A 463 -34.58 20.10 -5.48
C LEU A 463 -35.18 19.07 -6.44
N GLU A 464 -35.58 19.49 -7.65
CA GLU A 464 -36.08 18.62 -8.70
C GLU A 464 -35.06 17.55 -9.08
N GLN A 465 -33.80 17.93 -9.36
CA GLN A 465 -32.73 17.00 -9.70
C GLN A 465 -32.43 16.01 -8.57
N SER A 466 -32.45 16.47 -7.32
CA SER A 466 -32.22 15.62 -6.16
C SER A 466 -33.37 14.63 -5.93
N MET A 467 -34.61 15.04 -6.23
CA MET A 467 -35.81 14.21 -6.08
C MET A 467 -36.07 13.32 -7.31
N ARG A 468 -35.51 13.67 -8.48
CA ARG A 468 -35.75 12.97 -9.76
C ARG A 468 -35.47 11.46 -9.71
N PRO A 469 -34.37 10.96 -9.12
CA PRO A 469 -34.15 9.52 -8.98
C PRO A 469 -35.17 8.81 -8.10
N PHE A 470 -35.78 9.53 -7.15
CA PHE A 470 -36.75 8.99 -6.20
C PHE A 470 -38.20 9.14 -6.68
N VAL A 471 -38.45 9.93 -7.72
CA VAL A 471 -39.81 10.23 -8.20
C VAL A 471 -40.02 9.75 -9.62
N TYR A 472 -39.03 9.92 -10.51
CA TYR A 472 -39.15 9.64 -11.95
C TYR A 472 -38.28 8.46 -12.41
N ASP A 473 -37.08 8.27 -11.85
CA ASP A 473 -36.19 7.16 -12.23
C ASP A 473 -36.25 5.99 -11.21
N SER A 474 -37.48 5.60 -10.85
CA SER A 474 -37.71 4.43 -9.99
C SER A 474 -37.51 3.14 -10.80
N PRO A 475 -37.04 2.03 -10.20
CA PRO A 475 -36.99 0.72 -10.85
C PRO A 475 -38.38 0.14 -11.22
N ILE A 476 -39.45 0.85 -10.89
CA ILE A 476 -40.83 0.54 -11.24
C ILE A 476 -41.34 1.73 -12.06
N GLU A 477 -42.03 1.51 -13.18
CA GLU A 477 -42.56 2.54 -14.10
C GLU A 477 -43.70 3.41 -13.49
N GLN A 478 -43.74 3.59 -12.17
CA GLN A 478 -44.73 4.38 -11.44
C GLN A 478 -44.05 5.29 -10.41
N PRO A 479 -44.58 6.51 -10.16
CA PRO A 479 -44.03 7.41 -9.17
C PRO A 479 -44.09 6.79 -7.76
N MET A 480 -42.97 6.83 -7.03
CA MET A 480 -42.82 6.17 -5.72
C MET A 480 -43.85 6.59 -4.65
N PHE A 481 -44.55 7.70 -4.86
CA PHE A 481 -45.64 8.17 -3.99
C PHE A 481 -46.89 7.28 -4.01
N GLU A 482 -47.01 6.33 -4.93
CA GLU A 482 -48.15 5.40 -4.98
C GLU A 482 -47.85 4.03 -4.35
N ASN A 483 -46.60 3.78 -3.93
CA ASN A 483 -46.22 2.50 -3.34
C ASN A 483 -46.43 2.48 -1.81
N VAL A 484 -47.40 1.66 -1.37
CA VAL A 484 -47.85 1.54 0.03
C VAL A 484 -46.72 1.18 0.99
N GLU A 485 -45.76 0.34 0.61
CA GLU A 485 -44.67 -0.09 1.50
C GLU A 485 -43.67 1.04 1.79
N LEU A 486 -43.35 1.84 0.77
CA LEU A 486 -42.51 3.02 0.90
C LEU A 486 -43.22 4.14 1.67
N LEU A 487 -44.53 4.29 1.48
CA LEU A 487 -45.32 5.27 2.22
C LEU A 487 -45.39 4.96 3.72
N CYS A 488 -45.52 3.67 4.09
CA CYS A 488 -45.45 3.22 5.46
C CYS A 488 -44.09 3.53 6.10
N SER A 489 -42.98 3.22 5.41
CA SER A 489 -41.63 3.50 5.94
C SER A 489 -41.36 5.00 6.07
N MET A 490 -41.83 5.83 5.12
CA MET A 490 -41.75 7.29 5.22
C MET A 490 -42.59 7.84 6.39
N PHE A 491 -43.78 7.28 6.61
CA PHE A 491 -44.64 7.66 7.73
C PHE A 491 -44.04 7.27 9.08
N GLU A 492 -43.45 6.08 9.18
CA GLU A 492 -42.72 5.63 10.37
C GLU A 492 -41.52 6.51 10.67
N ALA A 493 -40.73 6.88 9.65
CA ALA A 493 -39.61 7.79 9.79
C ALA A 493 -40.06 9.19 10.25
N MET A 494 -41.16 9.72 9.70
CA MET A 494 -41.73 10.99 10.16
C MET A 494 -42.20 10.93 11.61
N ARG A 495 -42.85 9.82 12.02
CA ARG A 495 -43.30 9.61 13.40
C ARG A 495 -42.11 9.52 14.37
N GLN A 496 -41.04 8.84 13.98
CA GLN A 496 -39.80 8.78 14.77
C GLN A 496 -39.14 10.15 14.91
N LYS A 497 -39.08 10.93 13.82
CA LYS A 497 -38.56 12.31 13.85
C LYS A 497 -39.32 13.17 14.85
N GLN A 498 -40.66 13.12 14.83
CA GLN A 498 -41.49 13.88 15.75
C GLN A 498 -41.23 13.47 17.22
N HIS A 499 -41.11 12.17 17.49
CA HIS A 499 -40.76 11.69 18.83
C HIS A 499 -39.38 12.18 19.30
N PHE A 500 -38.39 12.25 18.41
CA PHE A 500 -37.09 12.81 18.73
C PHE A 500 -37.15 14.32 19.01
N GLU A 501 -37.92 15.08 18.23
CA GLU A 501 -38.11 16.52 18.46
C GLU A 501 -38.78 16.79 19.82
N GLU A 502 -39.80 16.02 20.18
CA GLU A 502 -40.45 16.08 21.49
C GLU A 502 -39.48 15.74 22.64
N SER A 503 -38.66 14.69 22.45
CA SER A 503 -37.64 14.29 23.43
C SER A 503 -36.56 15.36 23.62
N ILE A 504 -36.09 15.98 22.53
CA ILE A 504 -35.11 17.07 22.58
C ILE A 504 -35.69 18.30 23.28
N ASN A 505 -36.93 18.65 22.96
CA ASN A 505 -37.61 19.77 23.62
C ASN A 505 -37.77 19.50 25.12
N HIS A 506 -38.16 18.29 25.50
CA HIS A 506 -38.24 17.88 26.91
C HIS A 506 -36.89 18.03 27.62
N LEU A 507 -35.80 17.54 27.02
CA LEU A 507 -34.42 17.68 27.50
C LEU A 507 -34.01 19.15 27.65
N ARG A 508 -34.37 20.01 26.70
CA ARG A 508 -34.09 21.45 26.77
C ARG A 508 -34.82 22.12 27.95
N THR A 509 -36.09 21.77 28.18
CA THR A 509 -36.82 22.24 29.37
C THR A 509 -36.17 21.74 30.65
N GLN A 510 -35.84 20.45 30.75
CA GLN A 510 -35.17 19.90 31.93
C GLN A 510 -33.82 20.58 32.19
N PHE A 511 -33.02 20.83 31.15
CA PHE A 511 -31.75 21.54 31.29
C PHE A 511 -31.94 22.98 31.79
N LYS A 512 -32.94 23.68 31.24
CA LYS A 512 -33.26 25.05 31.65
C LYS A 512 -33.71 25.13 33.11
N GLU A 513 -34.61 24.23 33.53
CA GLU A 513 -35.17 24.22 34.88
C GLU A 513 -34.18 23.68 35.94
N LEU A 514 -33.48 22.58 35.66
CA LEU A 514 -32.64 21.92 36.66
C LEU A 514 -31.21 22.47 36.73
N ILE A 515 -30.68 23.01 35.63
CA ILE A 515 -29.29 23.46 35.56
C ILE A 515 -29.22 24.97 35.50
N ILE A 516 -29.90 25.63 34.55
CA ILE A 516 -29.79 27.09 34.38
C ILE A 516 -30.44 27.82 35.56
N GLU A 517 -31.70 27.55 35.87
CA GLU A 517 -32.36 28.23 36.99
C GLU A 517 -31.70 27.91 38.34
N ARG A 518 -31.17 26.70 38.51
CA ARG A 518 -30.44 26.32 39.72
C ARG A 518 -29.07 27.00 39.81
N MET A 519 -28.38 27.20 38.68
CA MET A 519 -27.15 28.01 38.63
C MET A 519 -27.41 29.47 39.06
N ASP A 520 -28.57 30.03 38.72
CA ASP A 520 -28.89 31.42 39.06
C ASP A 520 -29.39 31.58 40.50
N LYS A 521 -30.17 30.62 41.02
CA LYS A 521 -30.76 30.67 42.36
C LYS A 521 -29.80 30.19 43.46
N GLU A 522 -28.98 29.16 43.21
CA GLU A 522 -28.09 28.54 44.21
C GLU A 522 -26.60 28.89 43.96
N LYS A 523 -26.15 30.01 44.54
CA LYS A 523 -24.77 30.51 44.38
C LYS A 523 -23.69 29.46 44.69
N LEU A 524 -23.86 28.70 45.77
CA LEU A 524 -22.89 27.67 46.19
C LEU A 524 -22.81 26.50 45.19
N TRP A 525 -23.94 26.11 44.61
CA TRP A 525 -23.97 25.06 43.59
C TRP A 525 -23.30 25.51 42.30
N ARG A 526 -23.57 26.75 41.87
CA ARG A 526 -22.86 27.40 40.74
C ARG A 526 -21.36 27.43 40.96
N TYR A 527 -20.91 27.84 42.15
CA TYR A 527 -19.49 27.84 42.50
C TYR A 527 -18.89 26.43 42.41
N SER A 528 -19.59 25.39 42.90
CA SER A 528 -19.12 24.01 42.81
C SER A 528 -18.89 23.51 41.38
N LYS A 529 -19.67 24.00 40.40
CA LYS A 529 -19.59 23.58 39.01
C LYS A 529 -18.62 24.41 38.16
N LEU A 530 -18.42 25.69 38.50
CA LEU A 530 -17.60 26.63 37.73
C LEU A 530 -16.21 26.89 38.31
N LEU A 531 -15.94 26.47 39.55
CA LEU A 531 -14.66 26.77 40.22
C LEU A 531 -13.44 26.31 39.43
N TRP A 532 -13.52 25.12 38.81
CA TRP A 532 -12.43 24.56 38.01
C TRP A 532 -12.19 25.37 36.73
N ILE A 533 -13.24 25.93 36.12
CA ILE A 533 -13.12 26.81 34.95
C ILE A 533 -12.47 28.12 35.37
N TRP A 534 -12.93 28.73 36.48
CA TRP A 534 -12.39 29.98 36.99
C TRP A 534 -10.96 29.83 37.50
N PHE A 535 -10.57 28.67 38.02
CA PHE A 535 -9.18 28.38 38.36
C PHE A 535 -8.25 28.50 37.14
N LEU A 536 -8.71 28.05 35.97
CA LEU A 536 -7.90 28.05 34.74
C LEU A 536 -7.95 29.39 33.98
N THR A 537 -9.00 30.19 34.15
CA THR A 537 -9.26 31.38 33.32
C THR A 537 -9.25 32.69 34.10
N GLU A 538 -9.73 32.71 35.35
CA GLU A 538 -9.97 33.93 36.13
C GLU A 538 -9.76 33.70 37.65
N PRO A 539 -8.50 33.62 38.12
CA PRO A 539 -8.19 33.25 39.50
C PRO A 539 -8.73 34.24 40.56
N GLN A 540 -8.97 35.51 40.19
CA GLN A 540 -9.56 36.51 41.08
C GLN A 540 -11.03 36.18 41.44
N ARG A 541 -11.81 35.63 40.49
CA ARG A 541 -13.20 35.20 40.77
C ARG A 541 -13.25 33.95 41.64
N MET A 542 -12.25 33.07 41.52
CA MET A 542 -12.10 31.90 42.38
C MET A 542 -11.84 32.30 43.84
N LEU A 543 -10.95 33.26 44.09
CA LEU A 543 -10.67 33.75 45.45
C LEU A 543 -11.94 34.35 46.09
N HIS A 544 -12.68 35.17 45.35
CA HIS A 544 -13.95 35.73 45.82
C HIS A 544 -15.00 34.64 46.11
N ALA A 545 -15.09 33.60 45.27
CA ALA A 545 -16.00 32.47 45.50
C ALA A 545 -15.60 31.67 46.75
N ILE A 546 -14.30 31.47 47.00
CA ILE A 546 -13.80 30.80 48.22
C ILE A 546 -14.14 31.61 49.46
N ASP A 547 -14.00 32.95 49.42
CA ASP A 547 -14.32 33.81 50.56
C ASP A 547 -15.84 33.89 50.83
N GLU A 548 -16.68 33.88 49.79
CA GLU A 548 -18.14 33.73 49.94
C GLU A 548 -18.52 32.37 50.55
N VAL A 549 -17.92 31.27 50.10
CA VAL A 549 -18.15 29.93 50.67
C VAL A 549 -17.72 29.90 52.14
N LYS A 550 -16.57 30.49 52.48
CA LYS A 550 -16.10 30.61 53.88
C LYS A 550 -17.09 31.41 54.73
N LYS A 551 -17.58 32.56 54.24
CA LYS A 551 -18.62 33.36 54.92
C LYS A 551 -19.92 32.59 55.11
N CYS A 552 -20.39 31.89 54.07
CA CYS A 552 -21.58 31.05 54.16
C CYS A 552 -21.39 29.91 55.17
N SER A 553 -20.23 29.23 55.18
CA SER A 553 -19.92 28.17 56.16
C SER A 553 -19.80 28.69 57.60
N ALA A 554 -19.32 29.93 57.78
CA ALA A 554 -19.26 30.58 59.09
C ALA A 554 -20.64 31.06 59.57
N SER A 555 -21.57 31.32 58.65
CA SER A 555 -22.96 31.70 58.95
C SER A 555 -23.89 30.51 59.20
N VAL A 556 -23.45 29.26 59.00
CA VAL A 556 -24.21 28.07 59.42
C VAL A 556 -24.06 27.90 60.93
N PRO A 557 -25.10 28.18 61.75
CA PRO A 557 -25.03 27.97 63.18
C PRO A 557 -25.04 26.47 63.47
N ALA A 558 -24.02 25.98 64.17
CA ALA A 558 -24.06 24.85 65.10
C ALA A 558 -25.17 23.79 64.93
N LEU A 559 -25.21 23.08 63.80
CA LEU A 559 -25.87 21.76 63.72
C LEU A 559 -24.87 20.61 63.54
N THR A 560 -23.57 20.92 63.55
CA THR A 560 -22.48 19.94 63.54
C THR A 560 -21.57 20.06 64.76
N SER A 561 -22.08 20.59 65.89
CA SER A 561 -21.40 20.48 67.19
C SER A 561 -21.45 19.07 67.81
N ASN A 562 -22.10 18.10 67.16
CA ASN A 562 -22.25 16.73 67.69
C ASN A 562 -21.53 15.61 66.92
N LEU A 563 -20.76 15.87 65.86
CA LEU A 563 -20.05 14.79 65.17
C LEU A 563 -18.63 15.21 64.80
N PHE A 564 -17.67 14.59 65.49
CA PHE A 564 -16.23 14.53 65.23
C PHE A 564 -15.33 15.67 65.74
N ARG A 565 -15.14 15.72 67.06
CA ARG A 565 -13.78 15.91 67.61
C ARG A 565 -13.15 14.53 67.83
N PRO A 566 -12.08 14.14 67.12
CA PRO A 566 -11.25 13.00 67.51
C PRO A 566 -10.24 13.51 68.55
N GLY A 567 -10.51 13.26 69.82
CA GLY A 567 -9.61 13.58 70.91
C GLY A 567 -9.99 12.76 72.12
N GLY A 568 -9.23 11.69 72.36
CA GLY A 568 -9.46 10.74 73.43
C GLY A 568 -9.50 11.38 74.82
N GLY A 569 -10.33 10.81 75.68
CA GLY A 569 -10.48 11.19 77.07
C GLY A 569 -11.39 10.21 77.80
N LEU A 570 -10.75 9.15 78.32
CA LEU A 570 -11.22 8.12 79.24
C LEU A 570 -12.51 8.40 80.05
N LEU A 571 -13.37 7.36 80.03
CA LEU A 571 -14.29 6.92 81.08
C LEU A 571 -13.99 7.45 82.50
N ARG A 572 -15.04 7.91 83.19
CA ARG A 572 -15.37 7.44 84.56
C ARG A 572 -16.78 7.87 85.01
N LYS A 573 -17.56 6.82 85.33
CA LYS A 573 -18.85 6.75 86.02
C LYS A 573 -20.10 7.09 85.22
#